data_AF-A0A920LE24-F1
#
_entry.id   AF-A0A920LE24-F1
#
_cell.length_a   1.000
_cell.length_b   1.000
_cell.length_c   1.000
_cell.angle_alpha   90.00
_cell.angle_beta   90.00
_cell.angle_gamma   90.00
#
_symmetry.space_group_name_H-M   'P 1'
#
loop_
_entity.id
_entity.type
_entity.pdbx_description
1 polymer ?
#
loop_
_entity_poly.entity_id
_entity_poly.type
_entity_poly.pdbx_seq_one_letter_code
_entity_poly.pdbx_strand_id
1 'polypeptide(L)'
;MKKLKRISQEKFDSLKKDEKDLLLIYYKTYEKENKLSKSLDKSRKKIKKVKEKLNNVQIEKKEILKKIKSINKSLFTTSTVVCDKRWNSYICIFKNSESQKSLYLGNHKSIIKALLPFYSKEEFNDSQEFLKKELKKIISTVQDKLIKHNDKNEITFKKNKLKSIVELYAESGKWDYWSIED
;
A
#
# COMPACT_ATOMS: atom_id res chain seq x y z
N MET A 1 29.89 -18.19 -33.83
CA MET A 1 31.17 -18.18 -34.58
C MET A 1 31.81 -19.55 -34.51
N LYS A 2 32.37 -20.05 -35.62
CA LYS A 2 33.08 -21.33 -35.65
C LYS A 2 34.40 -21.21 -34.86
N LYS A 3 34.66 -22.18 -33.97
CA LYS A 3 35.90 -22.24 -33.17
C LYS A 3 37.08 -22.55 -34.09
N LEU A 4 38.18 -21.80 -33.97
CA LEU A 4 39.42 -22.14 -34.64
C LEU A 4 39.98 -23.42 -34.01
N LYS A 5 40.24 -24.46 -34.83
CA LYS A 5 40.90 -25.68 -34.34
C LYS A 5 42.33 -25.33 -33.91
N ARG A 6 42.83 -26.00 -32.88
CA ARG A 6 44.22 -25.86 -32.44
C ARG A 6 45.12 -26.38 -33.56
N ILE A 7 46.01 -25.55 -34.06
CA ILE A 7 46.98 -25.95 -35.10
C ILE A 7 48.10 -26.78 -34.47
N SER A 8 48.71 -27.66 -35.25
CA SER A 8 49.86 -28.47 -34.80
C SER A 8 51.08 -27.59 -34.55
N GLN A 9 52.00 -28.07 -33.70
CA GLN A 9 53.21 -27.34 -33.35
C GLN A 9 54.07 -27.02 -34.58
N GLU A 10 54.25 -27.98 -35.47
CA GLU A 10 54.98 -27.79 -36.74
C GLU A 10 54.40 -26.66 -37.60
N LYS A 11 53.06 -26.58 -37.69
CA LYS A 11 52.38 -25.51 -38.44
C LYS A 11 52.44 -24.17 -37.73
N PHE A 12 52.49 -24.18 -36.39
CA PHE A 12 52.68 -22.97 -35.62
C PHE A 12 54.10 -22.43 -35.83
N ASP A 13 55.11 -23.30 -35.81
CA ASP A 13 56.51 -22.93 -35.93
C ASP A 13 56.88 -22.39 -37.32
N SER A 14 56.17 -22.83 -38.38
CA SER A 14 56.31 -22.31 -39.74
C SER A 14 55.75 -20.89 -39.97
N LEU A 15 55.02 -20.32 -39.02
CA LEU A 15 54.42 -18.99 -39.15
C LEU A 15 55.42 -17.85 -38.93
N LYS A 16 55.13 -16.69 -39.54
CA LYS A 16 55.84 -15.45 -39.25
C LYS A 16 55.56 -14.97 -37.83
N LYS A 17 56.45 -14.15 -37.27
CA LYS A 17 56.37 -13.66 -35.89
C LYS A 17 55.02 -12.99 -35.58
N ASP A 18 54.59 -12.09 -36.46
CA ASP A 18 53.34 -11.34 -36.29
C ASP A 18 52.10 -12.26 -36.31
N GLU A 19 52.13 -13.31 -37.13
CA GLU A 19 51.07 -14.32 -37.23
C GLU A 19 51.01 -15.20 -35.97
N LYS A 20 52.18 -15.56 -35.40
CA LYS A 20 52.28 -16.28 -34.12
C LYS A 20 51.70 -15.46 -32.98
N ASP A 21 52.03 -14.17 -32.92
CA ASP A 21 51.55 -13.26 -31.88
C ASP A 21 50.02 -13.10 -31.93
N LEU A 22 49.45 -12.97 -33.12
CA LEU A 22 47.99 -12.93 -33.32
C LEU A 22 47.29 -14.21 -32.83
N LEU A 23 47.85 -15.38 -33.14
CA LEU A 23 47.32 -16.68 -32.69
C LEU A 23 47.38 -16.84 -31.17
N LEU A 24 48.48 -16.41 -30.54
CA LEU A 24 48.63 -16.39 -29.08
C LEU A 24 47.61 -15.47 -28.41
N ILE A 25 47.39 -14.27 -28.97
CA ILE A 25 46.36 -13.34 -28.49
C ILE A 25 44.96 -13.95 -28.64
N TYR A 26 44.66 -14.57 -29.78
CA TYR A 26 43.39 -15.24 -30.02
C TYR A 26 43.13 -16.33 -28.97
N TYR A 27 44.07 -17.25 -28.75
CA TYR A 27 43.89 -18.33 -27.78
C TYR A 27 43.71 -17.81 -26.35
N LYS A 28 44.51 -16.83 -25.92
CA LYS A 28 44.36 -16.21 -24.59
C LYS A 28 43.02 -15.53 -24.44
N THR A 29 42.56 -14.80 -25.46
CA THR A 29 41.28 -14.08 -25.44
C THR A 29 40.11 -15.06 -25.41
N TYR A 30 40.15 -16.11 -26.23
CA TYR A 30 39.13 -17.15 -26.27
C TYR A 30 39.03 -17.94 -24.95
N GLU A 31 40.14 -18.20 -24.27
CA GLU A 31 40.12 -18.84 -22.96
C GLU A 31 39.46 -17.93 -21.90
N LYS A 32 39.80 -16.63 -21.90
CA LYS A 32 39.17 -15.63 -21.02
C LYS A 32 37.67 -15.52 -21.28
N GLU A 33 37.26 -15.42 -22.54
CA GLU A 33 35.85 -15.36 -22.95
C GLU A 33 35.08 -16.58 -22.42
N ASN A 34 35.61 -17.79 -22.59
CA ASN A 34 34.96 -19.00 -22.08
C ASN A 34 34.83 -19.02 -20.56
N LYS A 35 35.85 -18.55 -19.82
CA LYS A 35 35.79 -18.45 -18.36
C LYS A 35 34.70 -17.47 -17.92
N LEU A 36 34.62 -16.30 -18.58
CA LEU A 36 33.59 -15.29 -18.31
C LEU A 36 32.19 -15.77 -18.65
N SER A 37 32.01 -16.41 -19.81
CA SER A 37 30.74 -17.00 -20.25
C SER A 37 30.19 -18.01 -19.25
N LYS A 38 31.04 -18.94 -18.77
CA LYS A 38 30.67 -19.89 -17.70
C LYS A 38 30.28 -19.19 -16.40
N SER A 39 30.98 -18.12 -16.01
CA SER A 39 30.65 -17.34 -14.81
C SER A 39 29.30 -16.64 -14.96
N LEU A 40 29.04 -16.05 -16.12
CA LEU A 40 27.80 -15.37 -16.46
C LEU A 40 26.59 -16.33 -16.42
N ASP A 41 26.74 -17.54 -16.95
CA ASP A 41 25.70 -18.58 -16.86
C ASP A 41 25.41 -19.02 -15.42
N LYS A 42 26.45 -19.15 -14.58
CA LYS A 42 26.28 -19.44 -13.14
C LYS A 42 25.51 -18.32 -12.45
N SER A 43 25.85 -17.07 -12.71
CA SER A 43 25.18 -15.90 -12.15
C SER A 43 23.72 -15.81 -12.60
N ARG A 44 23.42 -16.06 -13.89
CA ARG A 44 22.05 -16.11 -14.41
C ARG A 44 21.21 -17.18 -13.70
N LYS A 45 21.76 -18.38 -13.48
CA LYS A 45 21.08 -19.45 -12.72
C LYS A 45 20.78 -19.03 -11.28
N LYS A 46 21.71 -18.35 -10.61
CA LYS A 46 21.50 -17.81 -9.25
C LYS A 46 20.39 -16.76 -9.24
N ILE A 47 20.41 -15.81 -10.18
CA ILE A 47 19.37 -14.77 -10.32
C ILE A 47 18.00 -15.40 -10.51
N LYS A 48 17.87 -16.42 -11.37
CA LYS A 48 16.60 -17.13 -11.59
C LYS A 48 16.06 -17.72 -10.28
N LYS A 49 16.91 -18.43 -9.51
CA LYS A 49 16.53 -19.00 -8.21
C LYS A 49 16.08 -17.94 -7.20
N VAL A 50 16.78 -16.79 -7.16
CA VAL A 50 16.41 -15.68 -6.26
C VAL A 50 15.06 -15.08 -6.66
N LYS A 51 14.82 -14.87 -7.96
CA LYS A 51 13.53 -14.37 -8.46
C LYS A 51 12.37 -15.31 -8.13
N GLU A 52 12.56 -16.62 -8.28
CA GLU A 52 11.55 -17.62 -7.91
C GLU A 52 11.24 -17.57 -6.41
N LYS A 53 12.26 -17.54 -5.55
CA LYS A 53 12.09 -17.38 -4.10
C LYS A 53 11.35 -16.10 -3.74
N LEU A 54 11.71 -14.97 -4.35
CA LEU A 54 11.05 -13.69 -4.12
C LEU A 54 9.57 -13.74 -4.49
N ASN A 55 9.24 -14.36 -5.63
CA ASN A 55 7.86 -14.50 -6.07
C ASN A 55 7.03 -15.34 -5.08
N ASN A 56 7.59 -16.45 -4.59
CA ASN A 56 6.92 -17.29 -3.60
C ASN A 56 6.62 -16.50 -2.30
N VAL A 57 7.62 -15.77 -1.78
CA VAL A 57 7.43 -14.91 -0.60
C VAL A 57 6.37 -13.83 -0.85
N GLN A 58 6.30 -13.25 -2.05
CA GLN A 58 5.28 -12.26 -2.39
C GLN A 58 3.87 -12.87 -2.46
N ILE A 59 3.74 -14.11 -2.92
CA ILE A 59 2.47 -14.85 -2.93
C ILE A 59 2.03 -15.14 -1.49
N GLU A 60 2.91 -15.69 -0.66
CA GLU A 60 2.64 -15.97 0.77
C GLU A 60 2.23 -14.69 1.51
N LYS A 61 2.96 -13.59 1.31
CA LYS A 61 2.61 -12.28 1.89
C LYS A 61 1.19 -11.85 1.51
N LYS A 62 0.79 -12.01 0.24
CA LYS A 62 -0.57 -11.67 -0.22
C LYS A 62 -1.63 -12.54 0.46
N GLU A 63 -1.37 -13.82 0.64
CA GLU A 63 -2.29 -14.73 1.33
C GLU A 63 -2.43 -14.40 2.81
N ILE A 64 -1.33 -14.16 3.51
CA ILE A 64 -1.31 -13.74 4.91
C ILE A 64 -2.07 -12.41 5.06
N LEU A 65 -1.85 -11.43 4.18
CA LEU A 65 -2.59 -10.17 4.20
C LEU A 65 -4.10 -10.35 4.02
N LYS A 66 -4.54 -11.29 3.18
CA LYS A 66 -5.97 -11.62 3.05
C LYS A 66 -6.53 -12.20 4.36
N LYS A 67 -5.80 -13.12 5.01
CA LYS A 67 -6.19 -13.70 6.30
C LYS A 67 -6.27 -12.64 7.41
N ILE A 68 -5.26 -11.77 7.51
CA ILE A 68 -5.25 -10.65 8.47
C ILE A 68 -6.45 -9.72 8.23
N LYS A 69 -6.74 -9.37 6.97
CA LYS A 69 -7.92 -8.54 6.65
C LYS A 69 -9.23 -9.22 7.08
N SER A 70 -9.34 -10.54 6.90
CA SER A 70 -10.49 -11.30 7.35
C SER A 70 -10.64 -11.28 8.88
N ILE A 71 -9.54 -11.52 9.60
CA ILE A 71 -9.49 -11.47 11.07
C ILE A 71 -9.85 -10.07 11.56
N ASN A 72 -9.29 -9.02 10.96
CA ASN A 72 -9.63 -7.65 11.35
C ASN A 72 -11.11 -7.34 11.11
N LYS A 73 -11.71 -7.85 10.03
CA LYS A 73 -13.14 -7.68 9.75
C LYS A 73 -14.03 -8.41 10.76
N SER A 74 -13.59 -9.56 11.28
CA SER A 74 -14.33 -10.29 12.32
C SER A 74 -14.16 -9.68 13.71
N LEU A 75 -12.98 -9.15 14.02
CA LEU A 75 -12.67 -8.58 15.32
C LEU A 75 -13.10 -7.12 15.47
N PHE A 76 -13.08 -6.34 14.39
CA PHE A 76 -13.27 -4.90 14.44
C PHE A 76 -14.29 -4.41 13.43
N THR A 77 -15.06 -3.42 13.84
CA THR A 77 -15.89 -2.62 12.93
C THR A 77 -15.03 -1.56 12.27
N THR A 78 -15.05 -1.53 10.95
CA THR A 78 -14.39 -0.50 10.15
C THR A 78 -15.37 0.63 9.84
N SER A 79 -14.95 1.88 10.01
CA SER A 79 -15.71 3.08 9.62
C SER A 79 -15.09 3.73 8.38
N THR A 80 -15.91 3.98 7.36
CA THR A 80 -15.50 4.67 6.13
C THR A 80 -16.42 5.86 5.87
N VAL A 81 -15.86 7.05 5.70
CA VAL A 81 -16.63 8.25 5.36
C VAL A 81 -16.57 8.49 3.85
N VAL A 82 -17.74 8.65 3.24
CA VAL A 82 -17.90 8.97 1.81
C VAL A 82 -18.72 10.25 1.66
N CYS A 83 -18.54 10.93 0.52
CA CYS A 83 -19.37 12.06 0.13
C CYS A 83 -20.16 11.68 -1.11
N ASP A 84 -21.49 11.70 -1.01
CA ASP A 84 -22.38 11.62 -2.16
C ASP A 84 -22.32 12.96 -2.91
N LYS A 85 -21.82 12.91 -4.15
CA LYS A 85 -21.67 14.10 -5.00
C LYS A 85 -23.01 14.70 -5.44
N ARG A 86 -24.07 13.88 -5.58
CA ARG A 86 -25.38 14.35 -6.07
C ARG A 86 -26.06 15.25 -5.05
N TRP A 87 -25.93 14.89 -3.77
CA TRP A 87 -26.56 15.58 -2.65
C TRP A 87 -25.58 16.44 -1.84
N ASN A 88 -24.31 16.46 -2.24
CA ASN A 88 -23.19 17.06 -1.50
C ASN A 88 -23.26 16.74 0.00
N SER A 89 -23.40 15.45 0.31
CA SER A 89 -23.70 14.97 1.66
C SER A 89 -22.80 13.82 2.09
N TYR A 90 -22.56 13.72 3.39
CA TYR A 90 -21.58 12.82 3.97
C TYR A 90 -22.29 11.64 4.63
N ILE A 91 -21.77 10.45 4.39
CA ILE A 91 -22.27 9.19 4.94
C ILE A 91 -21.09 8.45 5.56
N CYS A 92 -21.25 7.97 6.78
CA CYS A 92 -20.32 7.02 7.38
C CYS A 92 -20.87 5.59 7.23
N ILE A 93 -20.08 4.70 6.68
CA ILE A 93 -20.39 3.28 6.53
C ILE A 93 -19.60 2.52 7.58
N PHE A 94 -20.31 1.84 8.48
CA PHE A 94 -19.76 0.90 9.45
C PHE A 94 -19.91 -0.51 8.92
N LYS A 95 -18.82 -1.29 8.96
CA LYS A 95 -18.78 -2.64 8.41
C LYS A 95 -17.95 -3.58 9.28
N ASN A 96 -18.53 -4.73 9.61
CA ASN A 96 -17.84 -5.88 10.21
C ASN A 96 -18.16 -7.16 9.40
N SER A 97 -17.79 -8.34 9.91
CA SER A 97 -18.01 -9.62 9.22
C SER A 97 -19.49 -9.87 8.91
N GLU A 98 -20.37 -9.55 9.86
CA GLU A 98 -21.78 -9.91 9.85
C GLU A 98 -22.69 -8.87 9.19
N SER A 99 -22.34 -7.59 9.27
CA SER A 99 -23.28 -6.53 8.89
C SER A 99 -22.59 -5.29 8.33
N GLN A 100 -23.39 -4.51 7.59
CA GLN A 100 -23.04 -3.18 7.12
C GLN A 100 -24.18 -2.23 7.44
N LYS A 101 -23.86 -1.11 8.09
CA LYS A 101 -24.83 -0.05 8.41
C LYS A 101 -24.26 1.29 7.97
N SER A 102 -25.12 2.10 7.36
CA SER A 102 -24.78 3.45 6.93
C SER A 102 -25.43 4.46 7.86
N LEU A 103 -24.68 5.51 8.18
CA LEU A 103 -25.10 6.62 9.00
C LEU A 103 -24.99 7.91 8.18
N TYR A 104 -26.11 8.56 7.95
CA TYR A 104 -26.13 9.89 7.34
C TYR A 104 -25.55 10.90 8.33
N LEU A 105 -24.50 11.63 7.92
CA LEU A 105 -23.83 12.62 8.77
C LEU A 105 -24.39 14.02 8.53
N GLY A 106 -24.79 14.36 7.31
CA GLY A 106 -25.28 15.71 6.98
C GLY A 106 -24.84 16.19 5.60
N ASN A 107 -25.41 17.31 5.16
CA ASN A 107 -24.94 18.00 3.97
C ASN A 107 -23.67 18.82 4.28
N HIS A 108 -22.95 19.21 3.24
CA HIS A 108 -21.68 19.92 3.35
C HIS A 108 -21.73 21.18 4.25
N LYS A 109 -22.76 22.02 4.10
CA LYS A 109 -22.93 23.23 4.92
C LYS A 109 -23.12 22.88 6.40
N SER A 110 -23.91 21.86 6.70
CA SER A 110 -24.15 21.41 8.07
C SER A 110 -22.91 20.81 8.71
N ILE A 111 -22.09 20.08 7.94
CA ILE A 111 -20.81 19.56 8.41
C ILE A 111 -19.86 20.70 8.76
N ILE A 112 -19.66 21.67 7.86
CA ILE A 112 -18.78 22.81 8.13
C ILE A 112 -19.22 23.53 9.40
N LYS A 113 -20.51 23.85 9.53
CA LYS A 113 -21.03 24.52 10.72
C LYS A 113 -20.78 23.72 12.01
N ALA A 114 -20.90 22.41 11.95
CA ALA A 114 -20.67 21.54 13.10
C ALA A 114 -19.18 21.40 13.46
N LEU A 115 -18.28 21.56 12.48
CA LEU A 115 -16.84 21.44 12.67
C LEU A 115 -16.11 22.76 12.88
N LEU A 116 -16.75 23.89 12.61
CA LEU A 116 -16.19 25.24 12.77
C LEU A 116 -15.56 25.50 14.15
N PRO A 117 -16.10 24.99 15.28
CA PRO A 117 -15.46 25.18 16.59
C PRO A 117 -14.08 24.51 16.71
N PHE A 118 -13.75 23.56 15.82
CA PHE A 118 -12.54 22.75 15.92
C PHE A 118 -11.45 23.12 14.91
N TYR A 119 -11.76 23.93 13.90
CA TYR A 119 -10.86 24.22 12.78
C TYR A 119 -11.02 25.66 12.32
N SER A 120 -9.94 26.26 11.83
CA SER A 120 -9.96 27.61 11.27
C SER A 120 -10.71 27.67 9.93
N LYS A 121 -11.29 28.83 9.60
CA LYS A 121 -12.05 29.03 8.33
C LYS A 121 -11.19 28.77 7.08
N GLU A 122 -9.88 28.99 7.17
CA GLU A 122 -8.92 28.83 6.07
C GLU A 122 -8.63 27.35 5.74
N GLU A 123 -8.73 26.45 6.72
CA GLU A 123 -8.51 25.00 6.55
C GLU A 123 -9.59 24.31 5.71
N PHE A 124 -10.74 24.96 5.50
CA PHE A 124 -11.83 24.43 4.68
C PHE A 124 -11.68 24.71 3.18
N ASN A 125 -10.58 25.34 2.72
CA ASN A 125 -10.38 25.68 1.31
C ASN A 125 -10.22 24.46 0.36
N ASP A 126 -9.83 23.27 0.89
CA ASP A 126 -9.89 21.97 0.18
C ASP A 126 -11.00 21.05 0.75
N SER A 127 -12.19 21.64 0.86
CA SER A 127 -13.30 21.21 1.74
C SER A 127 -13.66 19.72 1.69
N GLN A 128 -13.79 19.07 0.52
CA GLN A 128 -14.38 17.72 0.51
C GLN A 128 -13.46 16.62 1.02
N GLU A 129 -12.19 16.61 0.61
CA GLU A 129 -11.24 15.59 1.05
C GLU A 129 -10.82 15.83 2.50
N PHE A 130 -10.57 17.09 2.86
CA PHE A 130 -10.33 17.49 4.23
C PHE A 130 -11.47 17.05 5.16
N LEU A 131 -12.72 17.42 4.84
CA LEU A 131 -13.88 17.05 5.65
C LEU A 131 -14.07 15.53 5.76
N LYS A 132 -13.79 14.76 4.70
CA LYS A 132 -13.84 13.28 4.79
C LYS A 132 -12.81 12.75 5.78
N LYS A 133 -11.59 13.28 5.74
CA LYS A 133 -10.49 12.88 6.64
C LYS A 133 -10.84 13.23 8.09
N GLU A 134 -11.30 14.45 8.34
CA GLU A 134 -11.64 14.89 9.69
C GLU A 134 -12.88 14.19 10.24
N LEU A 135 -13.94 14.03 9.44
CA LEU A 135 -15.09 13.22 9.86
C LEU A 135 -14.68 11.78 10.17
N LYS A 136 -13.74 11.20 9.41
CA LYS A 136 -13.23 9.86 9.71
C LYS A 136 -12.47 9.83 11.04
N LYS A 137 -11.65 10.84 11.35
CA LYS A 137 -10.94 10.98 12.64
C LYS A 137 -11.93 11.07 13.79
N ILE A 138 -12.94 11.93 13.67
CA ILE A 138 -14.02 12.13 14.65
C ILE A 138 -14.74 10.81 14.90
N ILE A 139 -15.28 10.18 13.85
CA ILE A 139 -16.04 8.93 13.98
C ILE A 139 -15.19 7.82 14.60
N SER A 140 -13.93 7.66 14.16
CA SER A 140 -13.04 6.63 14.70
C SER A 140 -12.77 6.84 16.20
N THR A 141 -12.74 8.09 16.65
CA THR A 141 -12.49 8.46 18.05
C THR A 141 -13.65 8.08 18.97
N VAL A 142 -14.89 8.22 18.49
CA VAL A 142 -16.10 8.03 19.31
C VAL A 142 -16.87 6.75 18.94
N GLN A 143 -16.31 5.89 18.07
CA GLN A 143 -17.01 4.77 17.46
C GLN A 143 -17.68 3.84 18.49
N ASP A 144 -17.00 3.51 19.58
CA ASP A 144 -17.47 2.67 20.69
C ASP A 144 -18.72 3.24 21.40
N LYS A 145 -18.84 4.57 21.41
CA LYS A 145 -20.01 5.31 21.91
C LYS A 145 -21.12 5.44 20.86
N LEU A 146 -20.82 5.30 19.57
CA LEU A 146 -21.79 5.40 18.47
C LEU A 146 -22.49 4.09 18.16
N ILE A 147 -21.77 2.97 18.20
CA ILE A 147 -22.28 1.66 17.82
C ILE A 147 -22.30 0.66 18.99
N LYS A 148 -23.18 -0.33 18.91
CA LYS A 148 -23.11 -1.58 19.69
C LYS A 148 -23.34 -2.77 18.76
N HIS A 149 -22.95 -3.93 19.25
CA HIS A 149 -23.16 -5.21 18.60
C HIS A 149 -24.31 -5.95 19.30
N ASN A 150 -25.21 -6.58 18.53
CA ASN A 150 -26.21 -7.49 19.10
C ASN A 150 -25.62 -8.90 19.29
N ASP A 151 -26.43 -9.86 19.73
CA ASP A 151 -25.99 -11.25 19.98
C ASP A 151 -25.45 -11.96 18.73
N LYS A 152 -25.86 -11.50 17.53
CA LYS A 152 -25.35 -11.96 16.24
C LYS A 152 -24.15 -11.15 15.74
N ASN A 153 -23.56 -10.33 16.60
CA ASN A 153 -22.49 -9.38 16.28
C ASN A 153 -22.87 -8.33 15.21
N GLU A 154 -24.15 -8.14 14.88
CA GLU A 154 -24.58 -7.13 13.91
C GLU A 154 -24.52 -5.72 14.52
N ILE A 155 -24.14 -4.76 13.68
CA ILE A 155 -23.99 -3.36 14.05
C ILE A 155 -25.37 -2.72 14.27
N THR A 156 -25.52 -2.05 15.41
CA THR A 156 -26.67 -1.20 15.74
C THR A 156 -26.20 0.14 16.29
N PHE A 157 -26.98 1.20 16.09
CA PHE A 157 -26.60 2.56 16.52
C PHE A 157 -27.13 2.86 17.93
N LYS A 158 -26.24 3.34 18.81
CA LYS A 158 -26.59 3.96 20.09
C LYS A 158 -26.93 5.44 19.89
N LYS A 159 -26.12 6.15 19.11
CA LYS A 159 -26.26 7.57 18.77
C LYS A 159 -26.04 7.74 17.26
N ASN A 160 -26.94 8.48 16.61
CA ASN A 160 -26.98 8.61 15.14
C ASN A 160 -27.14 10.05 14.64
N LYS A 161 -27.21 11.04 15.54
CA LYS A 161 -27.33 12.45 15.18
C LYS A 161 -25.94 13.10 15.14
N LEU A 162 -25.64 13.87 14.10
CA LEU A 162 -24.38 14.61 13.97
C LEU A 162 -24.03 15.42 15.21
N LYS A 163 -25.01 16.15 15.77
CA LYS A 163 -24.84 16.93 17.01
C LYS A 163 -24.26 16.08 18.13
N SER A 164 -24.85 14.91 18.39
CA SER A 164 -24.39 14.00 19.44
C SER A 164 -23.02 13.37 19.16
N ILE A 165 -22.66 13.18 17.88
CA ILE A 165 -21.32 12.70 17.49
C ILE A 165 -20.27 13.77 17.80
N VAL A 166 -20.58 15.03 17.47
CA VAL A 166 -19.68 16.16 17.69
C VAL A 166 -19.53 16.46 19.19
N GLU A 167 -20.62 16.40 19.97
CA GLU A 167 -20.56 16.52 21.44
C GLU A 167 -19.64 15.45 22.05
N LEU A 168 -19.81 14.18 21.64
CA LEU A 168 -18.94 13.10 22.10
C LEU A 168 -17.46 13.30 21.72
N TYR A 169 -17.20 13.94 20.58
CA TYR A 169 -15.85 14.24 20.13
C TYR A 169 -15.25 15.40 20.93
N ALA A 170 -16.02 16.45 21.21
CA ALA A 170 -15.63 17.52 22.11
C ALA A 170 -15.26 16.97 23.51
N GLU A 171 -16.11 16.12 24.07
CA GLU A 171 -15.90 15.42 25.35
C GLU A 171 -14.66 14.50 25.34
N SER A 172 -14.22 14.03 24.16
CA SER A 172 -13.07 13.13 24.06
C SER A 172 -11.73 13.82 24.30
N GLY A 173 -11.67 15.15 24.17
CA GLY A 173 -10.43 15.93 24.30
C GLY A 173 -9.37 15.64 23.22
N LYS A 174 -9.71 14.88 22.16
CA LYS A 174 -8.78 14.52 21.07
C LYS A 174 -8.85 15.46 19.85
N TRP A 175 -9.37 16.66 20.06
CA TRP A 175 -9.41 17.71 19.05
C TRP A 175 -8.13 18.55 19.12
N ASP A 176 -7.73 19.11 17.98
CA ASP A 176 -6.42 19.77 17.86
C ASP A 176 -6.52 21.28 18.15
N TYR A 177 -7.67 21.91 17.87
CA TYR A 177 -7.95 23.32 18.13
C TYR A 177 -9.39 23.48 18.63
N TRP A 178 -9.62 24.46 19.52
CA TRP A 178 -10.95 24.91 19.88
C TRP A 178 -10.97 26.43 19.73
N SER A 179 -11.67 26.93 18.72
CA SER A 179 -11.89 28.37 18.58
C SER A 179 -13.06 28.77 19.46
N ILE A 180 -12.75 29.52 20.52
CA ILE A 180 -13.74 30.37 21.19
C ILE A 180 -13.83 31.60 20.28
N GLU A 181 -14.74 31.60 19.30
CA GLU A 181 -15.15 32.89 18.71
C GLU A 181 -16.05 33.57 19.76
N ASP A 182 -15.55 34.66 20.35
CA ASP A 182 -16.33 35.65 21.12
C ASP A 182 -17.37 36.36 20.23
#